data_AF-A0A4U5MFE4-F1
#
_entry.id   AF-A0A4U5MFE4-F1
#
_cell.length_a   1.000
_cell.length_b   1.000
_cell.length_c   1.000
_cell.angle_alpha   90.00
_cell.angle_beta   90.00
_cell.angle_gamma   90.00
#
_symmetry.space_group_name_H-M   'P 1'
#
loop_
_entity.id
_entity.type
_entity.pdbx_description
1 polymer ?
#
loop_
_entity_poly.entity_id
_entity_poly.type
_entity_poly.pdbx_seq_one_letter_code
_entity_poly.pdbx_strand_id
1 'polypeptide(L)'
;MRPDWVMAAFGDHFPGASNIIFSNGYLDPWSGGGWSLVPKTEGSLVSLIIDNGAHHYDLRGAHPKDTASVKEARSIEKDYIRRWVEKAENMRMSKEKREKKQRRKEEHRRRLKPKNFKFDF
;
A
#
# COMPACT_ATOMS: atom_id res chain seq x y z
N MET A 1 -23.78 -21.38 7.49
CA MET A 1 -22.80 -20.70 6.61
C MET A 1 -23.28 -19.27 6.38
N ARG A 2 -22.41 -18.26 6.26
CA ARG A 2 -22.78 -16.86 5.97
C ARG A 2 -22.27 -16.47 4.57
N PRO A 3 -22.98 -16.81 3.49
CA PRO A 3 -22.47 -16.63 2.13
C PRO A 3 -22.19 -15.16 1.78
N ASP A 4 -22.99 -14.23 2.28
CA ASP A 4 -22.89 -12.81 1.93
C ASP A 4 -21.83 -12.04 2.73
N TRP A 5 -21.22 -12.68 3.73
CA TRP A 5 -20.35 -11.99 4.69
C TRP A 5 -19.10 -11.41 4.00
N VAL A 6 -18.53 -12.11 3.02
CA VAL A 6 -17.34 -11.64 2.29
C VAL A 6 -17.66 -10.36 1.52
N MET A 7 -18.81 -10.31 0.85
CA MET A 7 -19.25 -9.14 0.09
C MET A 7 -19.54 -7.95 1.01
N ALA A 8 -20.21 -8.19 2.15
CA ALA A 8 -20.48 -7.13 3.12
C ALA A 8 -19.21 -6.58 3.78
N ALA A 9 -18.18 -7.42 4.00
CA ALA A 9 -16.95 -7.02 4.65
C ALA A 9 -15.94 -6.37 3.70
N PHE A 10 -15.79 -6.89 2.49
CA PHE A 10 -14.71 -6.50 1.56
C PHE A 10 -15.21 -5.89 0.25
N GLY A 11 -16.41 -6.23 -0.19
CA GLY A 11 -16.96 -5.83 -1.48
C GLY A 11 -16.20 -6.40 -2.69
N ASP A 12 -16.65 -6.01 -3.88
CA ASP A 12 -16.04 -6.26 -5.19
C ASP A 12 -15.49 -4.99 -5.85
N HIS A 13 -15.77 -3.82 -5.26
CA HIS A 13 -15.26 -2.52 -5.66
C HIS A 13 -14.38 -1.94 -4.56
N PHE A 14 -13.26 -1.32 -4.93
CA PHE A 14 -12.23 -0.91 -3.98
C PHE A 14 -11.94 0.62 -3.97
N PRO A 15 -12.95 1.50 -3.86
CA PRO A 15 -12.76 2.95 -3.99
C PRO A 15 -11.86 3.56 -2.90
N GLY A 16 -11.78 2.91 -1.73
CA GLY A 16 -10.91 3.33 -0.62
C GLY A 16 -9.56 2.61 -0.58
N ALA A 17 -9.32 1.63 -1.45
CA ALA A 17 -8.08 0.86 -1.43
C ALA A 17 -6.95 1.62 -2.10
N SER A 18 -5.73 1.32 -1.66
CA SER A 18 -4.53 1.89 -2.27
C SER A 18 -3.36 0.94 -2.14
N ASN A 19 -2.39 1.09 -3.04
CA ASN A 19 -1.12 0.38 -3.03
C ASN A 19 -1.29 -1.16 -3.06
N ILE A 20 -2.04 -1.67 -4.05
CA ILE A 20 -2.25 -3.11 -4.24
C ILE A 20 -1.89 -3.50 -5.67
N ILE A 21 -1.15 -4.60 -5.81
CA ILE A 21 -0.95 -5.28 -7.09
C ILE A 21 -1.75 -6.59 -7.04
N PHE A 22 -2.60 -6.80 -8.04
CA PHE A 22 -3.28 -8.04 -8.32
C PHE A 22 -2.56 -8.72 -9.48
N SER A 23 -1.60 -9.60 -9.18
CA SER A 23 -0.92 -10.43 -10.18
C SER A 23 -1.68 -11.74 -10.38
N ASN A 24 -1.92 -12.12 -11.63
CA ASN A 24 -2.55 -13.40 -11.97
C ASN A 24 -1.78 -14.07 -13.10
N GLY A 25 -1.69 -15.40 -13.04
CA GLY A 25 -1.23 -16.21 -14.16
C GLY A 25 -2.38 -16.44 -15.15
N TYR A 26 -2.13 -16.29 -16.45
CA TYR A 26 -3.17 -16.54 -17.46
C TYR A 26 -3.59 -18.02 -17.51
N LEU A 27 -2.69 -18.94 -17.13
CA LEU A 27 -2.95 -20.38 -17.07
C LEU A 27 -3.56 -20.81 -15.72
N ASP A 28 -3.75 -19.87 -14.79
CA ASP A 28 -4.32 -20.16 -13.48
C ASP A 28 -5.86 -20.18 -13.55
N PRO A 29 -6.54 -21.31 -13.23
CA PRO A 29 -7.99 -21.35 -13.20
C PRO A 29 -8.60 -20.36 -12.17
N TRP A 30 -7.85 -19.95 -11.14
CA TRP A 30 -8.31 -18.98 -10.15
C TRP A 30 -8.31 -17.54 -10.66
N SER A 31 -7.59 -17.24 -11.75
CA SER A 31 -7.53 -15.90 -12.34
C SER A 31 -8.90 -15.33 -12.71
N GLY A 32 -9.87 -16.19 -13.06
CA GLY A 32 -11.24 -15.79 -13.36
C GLY A 32 -12.00 -15.17 -12.18
N GLY A 33 -11.56 -15.42 -10.95
CA GLY A 33 -12.05 -14.77 -9.74
C GLY A 33 -11.23 -13.55 -9.30
N GLY A 34 -10.18 -13.20 -10.05
CA GLY A 34 -9.32 -12.05 -9.76
C GLY A 34 -9.99 -10.71 -10.06
N TRP A 35 -9.37 -9.62 -9.61
CA TRP A 35 -9.91 -8.27 -9.80
C TRP A 35 -10.00 -7.84 -11.28
N SER A 36 -9.06 -8.30 -12.11
CA SER A 36 -9.11 -8.07 -13.56
C SER A 36 -8.25 -9.09 -14.29
N LEU A 37 -8.74 -9.54 -15.44
CA LEU A 37 -8.01 -10.39 -16.39
C LEU A 37 -7.28 -9.59 -17.48
N VAL A 38 -7.27 -8.26 -17.36
CA VAL A 38 -6.59 -7.36 -18.29
C VAL A 38 -5.59 -6.53 -17.49
N PRO A 39 -4.36 -6.30 -18.01
CA PRO A 39 -3.44 -5.36 -17.40
C PRO A 39 -4.06 -3.95 -17.34
N LYS A 40 -4.15 -3.37 -16.14
CA LYS A 40 -4.69 -2.02 -15.94
C LYS A 40 -4.15 -1.38 -14.68
N THR A 41 -4.26 -0.05 -14.60
CA THR A 41 -3.99 0.70 -13.37
C THR A 41 -5.16 1.63 -13.09
N GLU A 42 -5.70 1.56 -11.87
CA GLU A 42 -6.78 2.42 -11.40
C GLU A 42 -6.36 3.04 -10.06
N GLY A 43 -6.03 4.34 -10.08
CA GLY A 43 -5.43 5.01 -8.93
C GLY A 43 -4.07 4.39 -8.56
N SER A 44 -4.04 3.63 -7.46
CA SER A 44 -2.84 2.89 -7.00
C SER A 44 -3.07 1.38 -6.92
N LEU A 45 -4.15 0.91 -7.56
CA LEU A 45 -4.43 -0.50 -7.79
C LEU A 45 -3.91 -0.87 -9.18
N VAL A 46 -3.16 -1.96 -9.26
CA VAL A 46 -2.50 -2.41 -10.48
C VAL A 46 -2.90 -3.86 -10.73
N SER A 47 -3.32 -4.18 -11.95
CA SER A 47 -3.56 -5.54 -12.41
C SER A 47 -2.43 -5.96 -13.34
N LEU A 48 -1.82 -7.11 -13.05
CA LEU A 48 -0.76 -7.72 -13.88
C LEU A 48 -1.19 -9.12 -14.31
N ILE A 49 -0.95 -9.44 -15.59
CA ILE A 49 -1.19 -10.77 -16.14
C ILE A 49 0.15 -11.38 -16.55
N ILE A 50 0.41 -12.59 -16.09
CA ILE A 50 1.58 -13.38 -16.41
C ILE A 50 1.15 -14.43 -17.43
N ASP A 51 1.39 -14.18 -18.71
CA ASP A 51 0.86 -14.97 -19.84
C ASP A 51 1.14 -16.47 -19.74
N ASN A 52 2.32 -16.83 -19.26
CA ASN A 52 2.75 -18.22 -19.09
C ASN A 52 2.75 -18.66 -17.61
N GLY A 53 2.13 -17.87 -16.74
CA GLY A 53 2.05 -18.13 -15.32
C GLY A 53 0.86 -19.01 -14.98
N ALA A 54 1.08 -19.99 -14.12
CA ALA A 54 0.03 -20.65 -13.36
C ALA A 54 -0.13 -19.95 -12.00
N HIS A 55 -0.69 -20.64 -11.01
CA HIS A 55 -1.01 -20.10 -9.69
C HIS A 55 0.19 -19.40 -9.02
N HIS A 56 0.07 -18.07 -8.84
CA HIS A 56 1.03 -17.16 -8.17
C HIS A 56 2.51 -17.41 -8.52
N TYR A 57 2.81 -17.53 -9.82
CA TYR A 57 4.16 -17.87 -10.30
C TYR A 57 5.25 -16.84 -9.92
N ASP A 58 4.87 -15.56 -9.92
CA ASP A 58 5.64 -14.41 -9.44
C ASP A 58 6.23 -14.61 -8.04
N LEU A 59 5.51 -15.25 -7.12
CA LEU A 59 5.96 -15.44 -5.73
C LEU A 59 6.99 -16.57 -5.56
N ARG A 60 7.19 -17.43 -6.56
CA ARG A 60 8.17 -18.53 -6.45
C ARG A 60 9.60 -17.99 -6.52
N GLY A 61 10.55 -18.76 -5.99
CA GLY A 61 11.97 -18.46 -6.13
C GLY A 61 12.40 -18.37 -7.60
N ALA A 62 13.42 -17.56 -7.87
CA ALA A 62 13.96 -17.40 -9.22
C ALA A 62 14.49 -18.74 -9.76
N HIS A 63 14.24 -19.00 -11.04
CA HIS A 63 14.66 -20.22 -11.71
C HIS A 63 15.22 -19.91 -13.10
N PRO A 64 16.26 -20.64 -13.60
CA PRO A 64 16.83 -20.39 -14.93
C PRO A 64 15.81 -20.47 -16.08
N LYS A 65 14.78 -21.32 -15.93
CA LYS A 65 13.68 -21.49 -16.89
C LYS A 65 12.54 -20.47 -16.72
N ASP A 66 12.72 -19.45 -15.88
CA ASP A 66 11.70 -18.42 -15.73
C ASP A 66 11.46 -17.68 -17.04
N THR A 67 10.18 -17.59 -17.40
CA THR A 67 9.74 -16.90 -18.62
C THR A 67 10.00 -15.40 -18.54
N ALA A 68 10.01 -14.72 -19.69
CA ALA A 68 10.17 -13.26 -19.72
C ALA A 68 9.04 -12.56 -18.94
N SER A 69 7.80 -13.03 -19.11
CA SER A 69 6.61 -12.45 -18.47
C SER A 69 6.68 -12.46 -16.94
N VAL A 70 7.10 -13.57 -16.29
CA VAL A 70 7.23 -13.58 -14.82
C VAL A 70 8.39 -12.70 -14.33
N LYS A 71 9.47 -12.59 -15.11
CA LYS A 71 10.60 -11.70 -14.78
C LYS A 71 10.19 -10.23 -14.85
N GLU A 72 9.40 -9.87 -15.86
CA GLU A 72 8.84 -8.53 -16.02
C GLU A 72 7.86 -8.19 -14.88
N ALA A 73 6.90 -9.08 -14.59
CA ALA A 73 5.96 -8.90 -13.48
C ALA A 73 6.69 -8.65 -12.15
N ARG A 74 7.69 -9.48 -11.81
CA ARG A 74 8.52 -9.29 -10.61
C ARG A 74 9.29 -7.97 -10.61
N SER A 75 9.72 -7.48 -11.78
CA SER A 75 10.39 -6.18 -11.88
C SER A 75 9.42 -5.05 -11.56
N ILE A 76 8.22 -5.09 -12.14
CA ILE A 76 7.16 -4.11 -11.91
C ILE A 76 6.75 -4.12 -10.43
N GLU A 77 6.52 -5.30 -9.85
CA GLU A 77 6.19 -5.46 -8.43
C GLU A 77 7.23 -4.83 -7.51
N LYS A 78 8.51 -5.13 -7.73
CA LYS A 78 9.60 -4.54 -6.95
C LYS A 78 9.62 -3.02 -7.05
N ASP A 79 9.38 -2.46 -8.23
CA ASP A 79 9.37 -1.01 -8.43
C ASP A 79 8.23 -0.33 -7.66
N TYR A 80 7.02 -0.90 -7.68
CA TYR A 80 5.90 -0.39 -6.88
C TYR A 80 6.16 -0.50 -5.39
N ILE A 81 6.61 -1.66 -4.91
CA ILE A 81 6.93 -1.87 -3.49
C ILE A 81 7.99 -0.87 -3.03
N ARG A 82 9.06 -0.69 -3.80
CA ARG A 82 10.11 0.31 -3.51
C ARG A 82 9.53 1.71 -3.38
N ARG A 83 8.72 2.15 -4.35
CA ARG A 83 8.07 3.48 -4.33
C ARG A 83 7.17 3.65 -3.12
N TRP A 84 6.45 2.61 -2.70
CA TRP A 84 5.58 2.68 -1.53
C TRP A 84 6.36 2.77 -0.22
N VAL A 85 7.47 2.03 -0.09
CA VAL A 85 8.39 2.14 1.05
C VAL A 85 8.95 3.56 1.14
N GLU A 86 9.51 4.08 0.04
CA GLU A 86 10.06 5.44 -0.02
C GLU A 86 8.99 6.50 0.34
N LYS A 87 7.77 6.35 -0.17
CA LYS A 87 6.66 7.26 0.14
C LYS A 87 6.30 7.19 1.64
N ALA A 88 6.23 6.00 2.22
CA ALA A 88 5.92 5.81 3.64
C ALA A 88 6.98 6.45 4.55
N GLU A 89 8.26 6.25 4.23
CA GLU A 89 9.37 6.86 4.97
C GLU A 89 9.33 8.38 4.91
N ASN A 90 9.12 8.94 3.72
CA ASN A 90 9.01 10.39 3.53
C ASN A 90 7.82 10.99 4.31
N MET A 91 6.68 10.30 4.33
CA MET A 91 5.52 10.70 5.12
C MET A 91 5.82 10.66 6.63
N ARG A 92 6.50 9.61 7.11
CA ARG A 92 6.92 9.48 8.51
C ARG A 92 7.83 10.63 8.92
N MET A 93 8.89 10.90 8.15
CA MET A 93 9.84 11.98 8.42
C MET A 93 9.17 13.35 8.41
N SER A 94 8.22 13.57 7.49
CA SER A 94 7.44 14.81 7.41
C SER A 94 6.53 15.01 8.63
N LYS A 95 5.89 13.93 9.11
CA LYS A 95 5.06 13.94 10.32
C LYS A 95 5.91 14.27 11.56
N GLU A 96 7.04 13.61 11.74
CA GLU A 96 7.97 13.87 12.86
C GLU A 96 8.48 15.32 12.87
N LYS A 97 8.83 15.87 11.72
CA LYS A 97 9.24 17.29 11.59
C LYS A 97 8.12 18.24 12.01
N ARG A 98 6.88 17.98 11.58
CA ARG A 98 5.69 18.77 11.95
C ARG A 98 5.42 18.73 13.45
N GLU A 99 5.47 17.54 14.05
CA GLU A 99 5.26 17.36 15.50
C GLU A 99 6.34 18.06 16.32
N LYS A 100 7.62 17.94 15.95
CA LYS A 100 8.72 18.67 16.61
C LYS A 100 8.52 20.19 16.54
N LYS A 101 8.11 20.70 15.37
CA LYS A 101 7.82 22.14 15.20
C LYS A 101 6.67 22.59 16.09
N GLN A 102 5.62 21.77 16.21
CA GLN A 102 4.47 22.06 17.07
C GLN A 102 4.85 22.07 18.55
N ARG A 103 5.59 21.06 19.03
CA ARG A 103 6.11 21.01 20.41
C ARG A 103 6.93 22.25 20.77
N ARG A 104 7.86 22.66 19.91
CA ARG A 104 8.67 23.88 20.11
C ARG A 104 7.81 25.15 20.21
N LYS A 105 6.78 25.28 19.37
CA LYS A 105 5.82 26.41 19.44
C LYS A 105 5.02 26.41 20.74
N GLU A 106 4.56 25.24 21.18
CA GLU A 106 3.81 25.11 22.42
C GLU A 106 4.65 25.39 23.66
N GLU A 107 5.90 24.91 23.71
CA GLU A 107 6.86 25.23 24.76
C GLU A 107 7.17 26.72 24.82
N HIS A 108 7.44 27.35 23.66
CA HIS A 108 7.66 28.79 23.57
C HIS A 108 6.45 29.58 24.08
N ARG A 109 5.23 29.21 23.66
CA ARG A 109 3.99 29.82 24.14
C ARG A 109 3.80 29.62 25.66
N ARG A 110 4.14 28.45 26.21
CA ARG A 110 4.08 28.18 27.66
C ARG A 110 5.05 29.05 28.45
N ARG A 111 6.28 29.25 27.94
CA ARG A 111 7.28 30.13 28.58
C ARG A 111 6.84 31.59 28.63
N LEU A 112 6.09 32.04 27.62
CA LEU A 112 5.57 33.40 27.54
C LEU A 112 4.27 33.62 28.35
N LYS A 113 3.65 32.58 28.90
CA LYS A 113 2.47 32.77 29.77
C LYS A 113 2.90 33.40 31.09
N PRO A 114 2.29 34.52 31.52
CA PRO A 114 2.57 35.10 32.83
C PRO A 114 2.22 34.09 33.92
N LYS A 115 3.06 34.01 34.96
CA LYS A 115 2.76 33.20 36.15
C LYS A 115 1.64 33.92 36.90
N ASN A 116 0.49 33.28 37.06
CA ASN A 116 -0.56 33.79 37.94
C ASN A 116 0.01 33.83 39.37
N PHE A 117 0.28 35.04 39.87
CA PHE A 117 0.50 35.25 41.29
C PHE A 117 -0.86 35.07 41.99
N LYS A 118 -0.99 33.99 42.77
CA LYS A 118 -2.04 33.93 43.79
C LYS A 118 -1.58 34.80 44.95
N PHE A 119 -2.32 35.87 45.22
CA PHE A 119 -2.25 36.56 46.51
C PHE A 119 -3.16 35.79 47.46
N ASP A 120 -2.57 35.11 48.43
CA ASP A 120 -3.30 34.59 49.59
C ASP A 120 -3.45 35.77 50.56
N PHE A 121 -4.71 36.14 50.85
CA PHE A 121 -5.11 37.16 51.83
C PHE A 121 -5.18 36.55 53.23
#